data_AF-A0A219B6S4-F1
#
_entry.id   AF-A0A219B6S4-F1
#
_cell.length_a   1.000
_cell.length_b   1.000
_cell.length_c   1.000
_cell.angle_alpha   90.00
_cell.angle_beta   90.00
_cell.angle_gamma   90.00
#
_symmetry.space_group_name_H-M   'P 1'
#
loop_
_entity.id
_entity.type
_entity.pdbx_description
1 polymer ?
#
loop_
_entity_poly.entity_id
_entity_poly.type
_entity_poly.pdbx_seq_one_letter_code
_entity_poly.pdbx_strand_id
1 'polypeptide(L)'
;MGATFRAAILILAVCGFTTSPPPAQAAEPTPEGRISAAQLIEVIERAPVDERARETLATYARAVVEGAMAAGERSGNPVICAAPGKGRFDGEEIRRVLLRKAPTPERQAQLAATPVVIAHLSRRHPCT
;
A
#
# COMPACT_ATOMS: atom_id res chain seq x y z
N MET A 1 37.03 -63.96 24.38
CA MET A 1 38.06 -63.00 24.83
C MET A 1 38.41 -62.16 23.60
N GLY A 2 37.80 -61.01 23.32
CA GLY A 2 37.94 -59.68 23.96
C GLY A 2 38.09 -58.68 22.79
N ALA A 3 37.06 -57.88 22.48
CA ALA A 3 36.88 -56.46 22.81
C ALA A 3 37.79 -55.50 21.99
N THR A 4 37.27 -54.80 20.96
CA THR A 4 36.69 -53.42 20.94
C THR A 4 37.68 -52.30 20.54
N PHE A 5 37.37 -51.56 19.46
CA PHE A 5 37.69 -50.13 19.26
C PHE A 5 36.64 -49.57 18.26
N ARG A 6 35.45 -49.14 18.71
CA ARG A 6 35.08 -47.78 19.16
C ARG A 6 35.45 -46.65 18.18
N ALA A 7 34.47 -46.22 17.38
CA ALA A 7 34.29 -44.82 16.99
C ALA A 7 32.81 -44.59 16.64
N ALA A 8 31.98 -44.38 17.66
CA ALA A 8 30.61 -43.92 17.51
C ALA A 8 30.64 -42.38 17.47
N ILE A 9 30.43 -41.80 16.28
CA ILE A 9 30.26 -40.37 16.11
C ILE A 9 28.79 -40.05 16.37
N LEU A 10 28.54 -39.46 17.54
CA LEU A 10 27.26 -38.93 17.97
C LEU A 10 27.10 -37.52 17.36
N ILE A 11 26.30 -37.40 16.30
CA ILE A 11 25.90 -36.10 15.76
C ILE A 11 24.63 -35.65 16.50
N LEU A 12 24.80 -34.78 17.48
CA LEU A 12 23.73 -34.04 18.15
C LEU A 12 23.26 -32.92 17.22
N ALA A 13 22.22 -33.18 16.43
CA ALA A 13 21.49 -32.17 15.68
C ALA A 13 20.51 -31.46 16.62
N VAL A 14 20.89 -30.26 17.07
CA VAL A 14 20.02 -29.35 17.81
C VAL A 14 19.04 -28.72 16.81
N CYS A 15 17.83 -29.27 16.71
CA CYS A 15 16.71 -28.63 16.01
C CYS A 15 16.13 -27.52 16.90
N GLY A 16 16.74 -26.34 16.83
CA GLY A 16 16.13 -25.11 17.31
C GLY A 16 14.98 -24.72 16.39
N PHE A 17 13.74 -24.93 16.83
CA PHE A 17 12.55 -24.40 16.17
C PHE A 17 12.52 -22.88 16.36
N THR A 18 12.99 -22.14 15.36
CA THR A 18 12.71 -20.70 15.24
C THR A 18 11.31 -20.54 14.66
N THR A 19 10.34 -20.25 15.53
CA THR A 19 9.01 -19.79 15.11
C THR A 19 9.13 -18.42 14.45
N SER A 20 9.21 -18.41 13.13
CA SER A 20 9.11 -17.20 12.30
C SER A 20 7.65 -16.70 12.34
N PRO A 21 7.37 -15.42 12.66
CA PRO A 21 6.02 -14.88 12.55
C PRO A 21 5.56 -14.93 11.09
N PRO A 22 4.25 -15.15 10.81
CA PRO A 22 3.76 -15.20 9.44
C PRO A 22 4.09 -13.87 8.74
N PRO A 23 4.52 -13.90 7.47
CA PRO A 23 4.70 -12.67 6.72
C PRO A 23 3.36 -11.95 6.71
N ALA A 24 3.35 -10.69 7.16
CA ALA A 24 2.25 -9.78 6.89
C ALA A 24 2.09 -9.77 5.37
N GLN A 25 1.05 -10.45 4.88
CA GLN A 25 0.71 -10.48 3.47
C GLN A 25 0.30 -9.06 3.13
N ALA A 26 1.27 -8.26 2.68
CA ALA A 26 1.01 -7.00 2.01
C ALA A 26 -0.01 -7.36 0.93
N ALA A 27 -1.21 -6.77 1.02
CA ALA A 27 -2.28 -7.04 0.08
C ALA A 27 -1.70 -7.00 -1.34
N GLU A 28 -2.06 -7.95 -2.22
CA GLU A 28 -1.43 -8.05 -3.53
C GLU A 28 -1.73 -6.79 -4.36
N PRO A 29 -0.79 -6.30 -5.19
CA PRO A 29 -1.10 -5.30 -6.19
C PRO A 29 -2.20 -5.85 -7.11
N THR A 30 -3.07 -4.97 -7.61
CA THR A 30 -4.10 -5.36 -8.60
C THR A 30 -3.48 -6.17 -9.73
N PRO A 31 -4.25 -7.01 -10.47
CA PRO A 31 -3.73 -7.80 -11.59
C PRO A 31 -2.94 -6.99 -12.64
N GLU A 32 -3.09 -5.66 -12.69
CA GLU A 32 -2.32 -4.77 -13.56
C GLU A 32 -1.13 -4.07 -12.87
N GLY A 33 -0.67 -4.53 -11.71
CA GLY A 33 0.46 -3.97 -10.97
C GLY A 33 0.20 -2.61 -10.29
N ARG A 34 -1.08 -2.20 -10.18
CA ARG A 34 -1.48 -0.93 -9.55
C ARG A 34 -1.82 -1.14 -8.07
N ILE A 35 -1.65 -0.10 -7.26
CA ILE A 35 -2.08 -0.16 -5.86
C ILE A 35 -3.59 -0.37 -5.77
N SER A 36 -4.02 -1.41 -5.05
CA SER A 36 -5.42 -1.70 -4.81
C SER A 36 -6.01 -0.80 -3.72
N ALA A 37 -7.34 -0.70 -3.68
CA ALA A 37 -8.02 0.00 -2.61
C ALA A 37 -7.74 -0.65 -1.25
N ALA A 38 -7.65 -1.99 -1.21
CA ALA A 38 -7.27 -2.73 0.00
C ALA A 38 -5.89 -2.32 0.52
N GLN A 39 -4.87 -2.33 -0.34
CA GLN A 39 -3.51 -1.90 0.01
C GLN A 39 -3.49 -0.45 0.52
N LEU A 40 -4.17 0.47 -0.17
CA LEU A 40 -4.16 1.87 0.25
C LEU A 40 -4.92 2.09 1.55
N ILE A 41 -6.04 1.38 1.79
CA ILE A 41 -6.76 1.42 3.07
C ILE A 41 -5.84 0.93 4.20
N GLU A 42 -5.14 -0.18 4.02
CA GLU A 42 -4.20 -0.71 5.01
C GLU A 42 -3.10 0.32 5.34
N VAL A 43 -2.51 0.94 4.31
CA VAL A 43 -1.48 1.97 4.48
C VAL A 43 -2.02 3.18 5.26
N ILE A 44 -3.23 3.63 4.95
CA ILE A 44 -3.88 4.74 5.66
C ILE A 44 -4.12 4.39 7.13
N GLU A 45 -4.64 3.20 7.41
CA GLU A 45 -4.95 2.75 8.77
C GLU A 45 -3.69 2.60 9.64
N ARG A 46 -2.56 2.24 9.03
CA ARG A 46 -1.27 2.08 9.73
C ARG A 46 -0.49 3.38 9.89
N ALA A 47 -0.66 4.36 9.00
CA ALA A 47 0.11 5.61 8.98
C ALA A 47 0.16 6.39 10.33
N PRO A 48 -0.87 6.36 11.21
CA PRO A 48 -0.80 7.03 12.51
C PRO A 48 0.21 6.42 13.49
N VAL A 49 0.52 5.13 13.34
CA VAL A 49 1.34 4.36 14.30
C VAL A 49 2.60 3.75 13.69
N ASP A 50 2.71 3.72 12.36
CA ASP A 50 3.80 3.13 11.61
C ASP A 50 4.45 4.18 10.71
N GLU A 51 5.71 4.54 10.99
CA GLU A 51 6.47 5.53 10.21
C GLU A 51 6.59 5.13 8.74
N ARG A 52 6.82 3.85 8.46
CA ARG A 52 6.98 3.35 7.09
C ARG A 52 5.66 3.42 6.33
N ALA A 53 4.54 3.16 6.98
CA ALA A 53 3.22 3.36 6.39
C ALA A 53 2.96 4.85 6.11
N ARG A 54 3.38 5.74 7.01
CA ARG A 54 3.26 7.20 6.82
C ARG A 54 4.08 7.70 5.64
N GLU A 55 5.32 7.26 5.51
CA GLU A 55 6.20 7.57 4.37
C GLU A 55 5.62 7.02 3.06
N THR A 56 5.08 5.80 3.09
CA THR A 56 4.42 5.17 1.95
C THR A 56 3.20 5.99 1.51
N LEU A 57 2.37 6.43 2.45
CA LEU A 57 1.21 7.27 2.17
C LEU A 57 1.61 8.62 1.59
N ALA A 58 2.65 9.26 2.14
CA ALA A 58 3.16 10.53 1.64
C ALA A 58 3.74 10.40 0.21
N THR A 59 4.46 9.31 -0.05
CA THR A 59 5.01 8.99 -1.37
C THR A 59 3.90 8.73 -2.38
N TYR A 60 2.89 7.95 -1.99
CA TYR A 60 1.70 7.71 -2.81
C TYR A 60 0.98 9.01 -3.16
N ALA A 61 0.73 9.87 -2.17
CA ALA A 61 0.07 11.15 -2.38
C ALA A 61 0.84 12.05 -3.37
N ARG A 62 2.17 12.12 -3.24
CA ARG A 62 3.03 12.85 -4.19
C ARG A 62 2.91 12.29 -5.61
N ALA A 63 3.06 10.98 -5.77
CA ALA A 63 2.98 10.32 -7.07
C ALA A 63 1.62 10.52 -7.75
N VAL A 64 0.53 10.54 -6.99
CA VAL A 64 -0.82 10.85 -7.50
C VAL A 64 -0.90 12.27 -8.04
N VAL A 65 -0.41 13.26 -7.28
CA VAL A 65 -0.43 14.67 -7.68
C VAL A 65 0.46 14.90 -8.91
N GLU A 66 1.69 14.39 -8.90
CA GLU A 66 2.62 14.48 -10.03
C GLU A 66 2.05 13.81 -11.29
N GLY A 67 1.47 12.61 -11.14
CA GLY A 67 0.81 11.91 -12.24
C GLY A 67 -0.37 12.69 -12.81
N ALA A 68 -1.16 13.35 -11.96
CA ALA A 68 -2.27 14.21 -12.38
C ALA A 68 -1.79 15.48 -13.09
N MET A 69 -0.72 16.12 -12.61
CA MET A 69 -0.10 17.28 -13.26
C MET A 69 0.42 16.89 -14.65
N ALA A 70 1.20 15.80 -14.75
CA ALA A 70 1.73 15.32 -16.03
C ALA A 70 0.62 14.90 -17.02
N ALA A 71 -0.50 14.35 -16.52
CA ALA A 71 -1.67 14.09 -17.35
C ALA A 71 -2.32 15.40 -17.84
N GLY A 72 -2.36 16.43 -17.00
CA GLY A 72 -2.84 17.75 -17.37
C GLY A 72 -1.99 18.42 -18.43
N GLU A 73 -0.66 18.40 -18.26
CA GLU A 73 0.31 18.93 -19.24
C GLU A 73 0.17 18.23 -20.59
N ARG A 74 0.06 16.89 -20.60
CA ARG A 74 -0.11 16.12 -21.84
C ARG A 74 -1.43 16.39 -22.56
N SER A 75 -2.51 16.64 -21.81
CA SER A 75 -3.85 16.87 -22.38
C SER A 75 -4.16 18.33 -22.65
N GLY A 76 -3.28 19.26 -22.23
CA GLY A 76 -3.54 20.70 -22.23
C GLY A 76 -4.62 21.15 -21.24
N ASN A 77 -5.16 20.24 -20.42
CA ASN A 77 -6.26 20.49 -19.50
C ASN A 77 -5.87 20.02 -18.09
N PRO A 78 -5.56 20.92 -17.16
CA PRO A 78 -5.18 20.53 -15.79
C PRO A 78 -6.22 19.63 -15.13
N VAL A 79 -5.76 18.54 -14.51
CA VAL A 79 -6.64 17.52 -13.90
C VAL A 79 -7.05 17.89 -12.47
N ILE A 80 -6.19 18.60 -11.75
CA ILE A 80 -6.39 19.04 -10.35
C ILE A 80 -5.85 20.46 -10.23
N CYS A 81 -6.68 21.41 -9.79
CA CYS A 81 -6.28 22.80 -9.55
C CYS A 81 -6.43 23.14 -8.06
N ALA A 82 -5.38 22.89 -7.30
CA ALA A 82 -5.32 23.29 -5.91
C ALA A 82 -4.60 24.63 -5.77
N ALA A 83 -5.21 25.60 -5.09
CA ALA A 83 -4.51 26.84 -4.73
C ALA A 83 -3.30 26.51 -3.83
N PRO A 84 -2.20 27.28 -3.88
CA PRO A 84 -1.05 27.07 -2.99
C PRO A 84 -1.48 27.00 -1.52
N GLY A 85 -1.06 25.95 -0.81
CA GLY A 85 -1.47 25.70 0.59
C GLY A 85 -2.89 25.13 0.77
N LYS A 86 -3.66 25.01 -0.31
CA LYS A 86 -4.92 24.24 -0.37
C LYS A 86 -4.64 22.94 -1.14
N GLY A 87 -5.46 21.90 -0.91
CA GLY A 87 -5.22 20.58 -1.51
C GLY A 87 -4.54 19.57 -0.59
N ARG A 88 -4.96 19.50 0.68
CA ARG A 88 -4.46 18.48 1.60
C ARG A 88 -4.99 17.11 1.17
N PHE A 89 -4.07 16.17 1.00
CA PHE A 89 -4.38 14.75 0.91
C PHE A 89 -4.84 14.28 2.29
N ASP A 90 -6.13 14.01 2.44
CA ASP A 90 -6.74 13.55 3.69
C ASP A 90 -6.93 12.04 3.63
N GLY A 91 -6.11 11.30 4.38
CA GLY A 91 -6.15 9.84 4.40
C GLY A 91 -7.53 9.27 4.79
N GLU A 92 -8.17 9.84 5.81
CA GLU A 92 -9.49 9.35 6.27
C GLU A 92 -10.60 9.65 5.26
N GLU A 93 -10.53 10.80 4.59
CA GLU A 93 -11.46 11.08 3.50
C GLU A 93 -11.26 10.12 2.33
N ILE A 94 -10.02 9.86 1.93
CA ILE A 94 -9.71 8.92 0.87
C ILE A 94 -10.17 7.51 1.23
N ARG A 95 -9.90 7.03 2.45
CA ARG A 95 -10.37 5.75 2.95
C ARG A 95 -11.89 5.64 2.85
N ARG A 96 -12.64 6.66 3.30
CA ARG A 96 -14.11 6.69 3.17
C ARG A 96 -14.58 6.63 1.71
N VAL A 97 -13.89 7.31 0.78
CA VAL A 97 -14.23 7.26 -0.65
C VAL A 97 -14.01 5.85 -1.21
N LEU A 98 -12.90 5.21 -0.87
CA LEU A 98 -12.57 3.85 -1.31
C LEU A 98 -13.57 2.83 -0.78
N LEU A 99 -13.91 2.88 0.51
CA LEU A 99 -14.91 2.00 1.13
C LEU A 99 -16.31 2.16 0.52
N ARG A 100 -16.69 3.39 0.12
CA ARG A 100 -17.95 3.60 -0.61
C ARG A 100 -17.95 2.99 -2.01
N LYS A 101 -16.81 3.00 -2.70
CA LYS A 101 -16.67 2.44 -4.06
C LYS A 101 -16.49 0.92 -4.05
N ALA A 102 -15.82 0.40 -3.04
CA ALA A 102 -15.57 -1.02 -2.81
C ALA A 102 -15.93 -1.41 -1.36
N PRO A 103 -17.22 -1.76 -1.10
CA PRO A 103 -17.68 -2.01 0.26
C PRO A 103 -17.25 -3.38 0.81
N THR A 104 -16.88 -4.34 -0.04
CA THR A 104 -16.45 -5.69 0.40
C THR A 104 -14.94 -5.87 0.21
N PRO A 105 -14.27 -6.71 1.02
CA PRO A 105 -12.84 -6.98 0.89
C PRO A 105 -12.42 -7.43 -0.51
N GLU A 106 -13.23 -8.27 -1.17
CA GLU A 106 -12.95 -8.77 -2.52
C GLU A 106 -12.95 -7.63 -3.54
N ARG A 107 -13.91 -6.70 -3.42
CA ARG A 107 -13.96 -5.50 -4.27
C ARG A 107 -12.81 -4.55 -3.98
N GLN A 108 -12.36 -4.47 -2.72
CA GLN A 108 -11.24 -3.60 -2.35
C GLN A 108 -9.93 -4.09 -2.95
N ALA A 109 -9.72 -5.41 -3.00
CA ALA A 109 -8.55 -6.02 -3.63
C ALA A 109 -8.52 -5.79 -5.16
N GLN A 110 -9.67 -5.75 -5.81
CA GLN A 110 -9.78 -5.58 -7.26
C GLN A 110 -9.80 -4.12 -7.73
N LEU A 111 -10.26 -3.20 -6.89
CA LEU A 111 -10.39 -1.79 -7.26
C LEU A 111 -9.03 -1.07 -7.26
N ALA A 112 -8.59 -0.57 -8.42
CA ALA A 112 -7.42 0.30 -8.49
C ALA A 112 -7.69 1.63 -7.77
N ALA A 113 -6.89 1.97 -6.75
CA ALA A 113 -7.16 3.13 -5.89
C ALA A 113 -6.88 4.46 -6.59
N THR A 114 -5.76 4.55 -7.33
CA THR A 114 -5.29 5.78 -7.99
C THR A 114 -6.34 6.52 -8.83
N PRO A 115 -7.05 5.89 -9.78
CA PRO A 115 -8.08 6.59 -10.55
C PRO A 115 -9.23 7.11 -9.68
N VAL A 116 -9.58 6.40 -8.61
CA VAL A 116 -10.63 6.84 -7.66
C VAL A 116 -10.17 8.06 -6.87
N VAL A 117 -8.92 8.04 -6.41
CA VAL A 117 -8.29 9.16 -5.68
C VAL A 117 -8.17 10.39 -6.56
N ILE A 118 -7.65 10.26 -7.78
CA ILE A 118 -7.56 11.39 -8.74
C ILE A 118 -8.94 11.98 -8.99
N ALA A 119 -9.93 11.15 -9.33
CA ALA A 119 -11.29 11.63 -9.57
C ALA A 119 -11.90 12.33 -8.34
N HIS A 120 -11.55 11.90 -7.13
CA HIS A 120 -11.96 12.57 -5.91
C HIS A 120 -11.28 13.93 -5.73
N LEU A 121 -9.97 13.99 -5.91
CA LEU A 121 -9.20 15.23 -5.80
C LEU A 121 -9.61 16.26 -6.85
N SER A 122 -9.83 15.84 -8.11
CA SER A 122 -10.33 16.72 -9.18
C SER A 122 -11.69 17.34 -8.85
N ARG A 123 -12.60 16.60 -8.19
CA ARG A 123 -13.88 17.16 -7.73
C ARG A 123 -13.73 18.13 -6.57
N ARG A 124 -12.78 17.89 -5.66
CA ARG A 124 -12.48 18.78 -4.53
C ARG A 124 -11.73 20.05 -4.95
N HIS A 125 -10.98 19.96 -6.05
CA HIS A 125 -10.09 21.00 -6.56
C HIS A 125 -10.29 21.18 -8.06
N PRO A 126 -11.48 21.64 -8.49
CA PRO A 126 -11.79 21.81 -9.89
C PRO A 126 -10.95 22.93 -10.50
N CYS A 127 -10.59 22.75 -11.77
CA CYS A 127 -9.98 23.77 -12.60
C CYS A 127 -11.11 24.60 -13.22
N THR A 128 -11.39 25.75 -12.64
CA THR A 128 -12.36 26.75 -13.14
C THR A 128 -11.64 27.88 -13.85
#